data_AF-A0AAN6V243-F1
#
_entry.id   AF-A0AAN6V243-F1
#
_cell.length_a   1.000
_cell.length_b   1.000
_cell.length_c   1.000
_cell.angle_alpha   90.00
_cell.angle_beta   90.00
_cell.angle_gamma   90.00
#
_symmetry.space_group_name_H-M   'P 1'
#
loop_
_entity.id
_entity.type
_entity.pdbx_description
1 polymer ?
#
loop_
_entity_poly.entity_id
_entity_poly.type
_entity_poly.pdbx_seq_one_letter_code
_entity_poly.pdbx_strand_id
1 'polypeptide(L)'
;MTPLPPRDFHFFPILNRPVDPPPLVLTSTTTWSYCGPLLPLPVAESASDSDLAVFSNTLPESFHTWAHHTFASPSPATNSHPLLTHLLPLLQSTHTFLRTHNTTHYWLTIRATQPTSAFNNPRWHTDDAFFLDPRQSEHARNQWKLCATLQGPGTLFAADGGGQGHVCSTMRCAACGRTSEVVREMVGKELEGREVVQVGNGEMVFFRLGGREGAVHSEPRMDGKGDGGGGGDRVFVNVVPGTEEELRGLMGRWGMEFPRSWSLGVPVV
;
A
#
# COMPACT_ATOMS: atom_id res chain seq x y z
N MET A 1 22.25 5.05 12.22
CA MET A 1 21.00 5.18 11.43
C MET A 1 21.36 4.90 9.98
N THR A 2 20.70 3.94 9.34
CA THR A 2 20.97 3.62 7.93
C THR A 2 20.43 4.75 7.06
N PRO A 3 21.20 5.27 6.08
CA PRO A 3 20.68 6.28 5.16
C PRO A 3 19.52 5.69 4.34
N LEU A 4 18.52 6.51 4.02
CA LEU A 4 17.45 6.12 3.09
C LEU A 4 18.04 5.87 1.70
N PRO A 5 17.39 5.02 0.88
CA PRO A 5 17.78 4.86 -0.52
C PRO A 5 17.94 6.22 -1.23
N PRO A 6 19.00 6.38 -2.06
CA PRO A 6 19.28 7.65 -2.74
C PRO A 6 18.37 7.90 -3.94
N ARG A 7 17.74 6.85 -4.49
CA ARG A 7 16.77 6.95 -5.57
C ARG A 7 15.39 7.36 -5.05
N ASP A 8 14.54 7.79 -5.97
CA ASP A 8 13.12 8.08 -5.74
C ASP A 8 12.36 6.81 -5.34
N PHE A 9 12.72 5.63 -5.86
CA PHE A 9 12.23 4.34 -5.40
C PHE A 9 13.30 3.22 -5.36
N HIS A 10 13.02 2.16 -4.59
CA HIS A 10 13.88 0.97 -4.47
C HIS A 10 13.06 -0.27 -4.13
N PHE A 11 13.32 -1.38 -4.82
CA PHE A 11 12.65 -2.66 -4.57
C PHE A 11 13.45 -3.52 -3.58
N PHE A 12 12.75 -4.21 -2.70
CA PHE A 12 13.32 -5.13 -1.71
C PHE A 12 12.57 -6.45 -1.76
N PRO A 13 13.26 -7.59 -1.57
CA PRO A 13 12.57 -8.86 -1.38
C PRO A 13 11.81 -8.87 -0.05
N ILE A 14 10.62 -9.47 -0.07
CA ILE A 14 9.90 -9.85 1.15
C ILE A 14 10.55 -11.12 1.68
N LEU A 15 11.15 -11.03 2.85
CA LEU A 15 11.84 -12.14 3.50
C LEU A 15 10.83 -13.18 3.98
N ASN A 16 11.24 -14.46 4.01
CA ASN A 16 10.46 -15.58 4.52
C ASN A 16 9.08 -15.76 3.88
N ARG A 17 8.92 -15.30 2.64
CA ARG A 17 7.70 -15.53 1.86
C ARG A 17 7.55 -17.05 1.61
N PRO A 18 6.36 -17.63 1.83
CA PRO A 18 6.08 -19.01 1.45
C PRO A 18 6.30 -19.22 -0.05
N VAL A 19 6.83 -20.39 -0.40
CA VAL A 19 6.82 -20.86 -1.79
C VAL A 19 5.38 -21.22 -2.14
N ASP A 20 4.85 -20.66 -3.22
CA ASP A 20 3.47 -20.87 -3.69
C ASP A 20 2.38 -20.71 -2.62
N PRO A 21 2.23 -19.49 -2.05
CA PRO A 21 1.24 -19.26 -1.02
C PRO A 21 -0.19 -19.45 -1.55
N PRO A 22 -1.15 -19.87 -0.70
CA PRO A 22 -2.52 -20.15 -1.12
C PRO A 22 -3.17 -18.91 -1.75
N PRO A 23 -3.98 -19.06 -2.81
CA PRO A 23 -4.63 -17.93 -3.46
C PRO A 23 -5.62 -17.24 -2.51
N LEU A 24 -5.71 -15.93 -2.61
CA LEU A 24 -6.69 -15.08 -1.92
C LEU A 24 -7.90 -14.89 -2.84
N VAL A 25 -9.03 -15.48 -2.50
CA VAL A 25 -10.26 -15.32 -3.26
C VAL A 25 -11.06 -14.17 -2.67
N LEU A 26 -11.26 -13.08 -3.42
CA LEU A 26 -12.03 -11.93 -2.94
C LEU A 26 -13.52 -12.10 -3.23
N THR A 27 -14.34 -11.79 -2.23
CA THR A 27 -15.79 -11.68 -2.38
C THR A 27 -16.24 -10.24 -2.61
N SER A 28 -15.44 -9.26 -2.15
CA SER A 28 -15.78 -7.84 -2.18
C SER A 28 -14.56 -6.94 -2.40
N THR A 29 -14.78 -5.74 -2.97
CA THR A 29 -13.78 -4.66 -3.01
C THR A 29 -13.90 -3.80 -1.76
N THR A 30 -12.91 -3.88 -0.88
CA THR A 30 -12.93 -3.25 0.45
C THR A 30 -11.54 -2.76 0.84
N THR A 31 -11.46 -2.02 1.93
CA THR A 31 -10.18 -1.54 2.48
C THR A 31 -10.20 -1.65 3.99
N TRP A 32 -9.08 -2.07 4.57
CA TRP A 32 -8.82 -1.96 5.99
C TRP A 32 -7.61 -1.07 6.25
N SER A 33 -7.69 -0.26 7.28
CA SER A 33 -6.65 0.66 7.69
C SER A 33 -6.38 0.55 9.18
N TYR A 34 -5.12 0.76 9.55
CA TYR A 34 -4.64 0.87 10.91
C TYR A 34 -3.68 2.05 11.01
N CYS A 35 -3.86 2.90 12.02
CA CYS A 35 -2.98 4.02 12.32
C CYS A 35 -2.60 3.93 13.81
N GLY A 36 -1.31 3.72 14.10
CA GLY A 36 -0.85 3.44 15.46
C GLY A 36 0.59 2.92 15.53
N PRO A 37 0.99 2.40 16.71
CA PRO A 37 2.25 1.67 16.89
C PRO A 37 2.37 0.47 15.95
N LEU A 38 3.59 -0.01 15.69
CA LEU A 38 3.78 -1.25 14.93
C LEU A 38 2.96 -2.39 15.55
N LEU A 39 2.25 -3.16 14.71
CA LEU A 39 1.44 -4.28 15.19
C LEU A 39 2.36 -5.32 15.86
N PRO A 40 1.93 -5.96 16.97
CA PRO A 40 2.73 -7.00 17.60
C PRO A 40 2.86 -8.20 16.65
N LEU A 41 4.11 -8.59 16.34
CA LEU A 41 4.41 -9.78 15.52
C LEU A 41 5.02 -10.88 16.40
N PRO A 42 4.77 -12.17 16.09
CA PRO A 42 5.50 -13.27 16.71
C PRO A 42 7.00 -13.16 16.40
N VAL A 43 7.82 -13.62 17.36
CA VAL A 43 9.29 -13.49 17.33
C VAL A 43 9.95 -14.51 16.39
N ALA A 44 9.22 -15.51 15.88
CA ALA A 44 9.78 -16.62 15.15
C ALA A 44 10.22 -16.29 13.70
N GLU A 45 11.32 -16.94 13.29
CA GLU A 45 11.98 -16.78 11.98
C GLU A 45 11.24 -17.48 10.83
N SER A 46 10.24 -18.32 11.12
CA SER A 46 9.41 -19.02 10.14
C SER A 46 7.93 -18.93 10.51
N ALA A 47 7.04 -18.64 9.56
CA ALA A 47 5.60 -18.62 9.79
C ALA A 47 5.04 -20.03 9.96
N SER A 48 5.14 -20.60 11.17
CA SER A 48 4.42 -21.82 11.52
C SER A 48 2.92 -21.54 11.71
N ASP A 49 2.07 -22.57 11.64
CA ASP A 49 0.64 -22.41 11.94
C ASP A 49 0.38 -21.83 13.34
N SER A 50 1.23 -22.16 14.32
CA SER A 50 1.19 -21.55 15.65
C SER A 50 1.49 -20.05 15.62
N ASP A 51 2.45 -19.61 14.81
CA ASP A 51 2.80 -18.19 14.70
C ASP A 51 1.68 -17.40 14.01
N LEU A 52 1.03 -18.00 13.01
CA LEU A 52 -0.14 -17.41 12.36
C LEU A 52 -1.32 -17.27 13.31
N ALA A 53 -1.56 -18.26 14.18
CA ALA A 53 -2.59 -18.17 15.20
C ALA A 53 -2.28 -17.08 16.25
N VAL A 54 -1.03 -17.00 16.72
CA VAL A 54 -0.58 -15.95 17.64
C VAL A 54 -0.74 -14.57 16.98
N PHE A 55 -0.25 -14.41 15.75
CA PHE A 55 -0.38 -13.16 14.99
C PHE A 55 -1.86 -12.79 14.76
N SER A 56 -2.70 -13.75 14.43
CA SER A 56 -4.15 -13.52 14.31
C SER A 56 -4.72 -12.91 15.59
N ASN A 57 -4.35 -13.43 16.76
CA ASN A 57 -4.87 -12.95 18.04
C ASN A 57 -4.34 -11.56 18.45
N THR A 58 -3.28 -11.04 17.81
CA THR A 58 -2.76 -9.69 18.08
C THR A 58 -3.38 -8.63 17.19
N LEU A 59 -4.12 -9.01 16.14
CA LEU A 59 -4.74 -8.08 15.22
C LEU A 59 -6.02 -7.46 15.80
N PRO A 60 -6.36 -6.21 15.45
CA PRO A 60 -7.59 -5.59 15.91
C PRO A 60 -8.84 -6.33 15.42
N GLU A 61 -9.93 -6.31 16.19
CA GLU A 61 -11.21 -6.93 15.82
C GLU A 61 -11.72 -6.46 14.44
N SER A 62 -11.54 -5.16 14.13
CA SER A 62 -11.92 -4.59 12.84
C SER A 62 -11.23 -5.27 11.63
N PHE A 63 -10.02 -5.82 11.82
CA PHE A 63 -9.31 -6.59 10.82
C PHE A 63 -10.03 -7.91 10.55
N HIS A 64 -10.45 -8.62 11.60
CA HIS A 64 -11.15 -9.89 11.46
C HIS A 64 -12.52 -9.70 10.79
N THR A 65 -13.27 -8.69 11.21
CA THR A 65 -14.54 -8.32 10.57
C THR A 65 -14.31 -8.01 9.10
N TRP A 66 -13.32 -7.18 8.78
CA TRP A 66 -12.99 -6.88 7.38
C TRP A 66 -12.59 -8.11 6.59
N ALA A 67 -11.67 -8.93 7.10
CA ALA A 67 -11.18 -10.12 6.41
C ALA A 67 -12.32 -11.09 6.11
N HIS A 68 -13.19 -11.35 7.09
CA HIS A 68 -14.37 -12.20 6.93
C HIS A 68 -15.32 -11.73 5.83
N HIS A 69 -15.51 -10.41 5.69
CA HIS A 69 -16.38 -9.85 4.63
C HIS A 69 -15.70 -9.74 3.26
N THR A 70 -14.37 -9.80 3.22
CA THR A 70 -13.59 -9.46 2.02
C THR A 70 -13.10 -10.68 1.28
N PHE A 71 -12.79 -11.76 2.00
CA PHE A 71 -12.23 -12.98 1.44
C PHE A 71 -13.23 -14.13 1.59
N ALA A 72 -13.16 -15.08 0.66
CA ALA A 72 -13.88 -16.34 0.81
C ALA A 72 -13.40 -17.07 2.07
N SER A 73 -14.31 -17.78 2.75
CA SER A 73 -14.02 -18.45 4.01
C SER A 73 -12.80 -19.40 3.88
N PRO A 74 -11.96 -19.50 4.94
CA PRO A 74 -10.82 -20.39 4.92
C PRO A 74 -11.24 -21.83 4.61
N SER A 75 -10.37 -22.56 3.90
CA SER A 75 -10.53 -24.00 3.72
C SER A 75 -10.57 -24.68 5.09
N PRO A 76 -11.45 -25.69 5.31
CA PRO A 76 -11.55 -26.41 6.58
C PRO A 76 -10.25 -27.13 7.00
N ALA A 77 -9.24 -27.19 6.12
CA ALA A 77 -7.94 -27.80 6.39
C ALA A 77 -6.99 -26.92 7.22
N THR A 78 -7.25 -25.61 7.38
CA THR A 78 -6.35 -24.68 8.06
C THR A 78 -7.09 -23.85 9.11
N ASN A 79 -6.56 -23.78 10.33
CA ASN A 79 -7.12 -22.95 11.41
C ASN A 79 -6.83 -21.44 11.25
N SER A 80 -6.06 -21.04 10.24
CA SER A 80 -5.66 -19.65 10.00
C SER A 80 -6.11 -19.16 8.63
N HIS A 81 -6.49 -17.88 8.57
CA HIS A 81 -6.95 -17.25 7.33
C HIS A 81 -5.80 -17.13 6.30
N PRO A 82 -5.99 -17.52 5.01
CA PRO A 82 -4.94 -17.49 4.00
C PRO A 82 -4.19 -16.16 3.88
N LEU A 83 -4.89 -15.04 4.06
CA LEU A 83 -4.29 -13.69 4.09
C LEU A 83 -3.11 -13.58 5.06
N LEU A 84 -3.16 -14.23 6.24
CA LEU A 84 -2.10 -14.11 7.25
C LEU A 84 -0.78 -14.73 6.77
N THR A 85 -0.85 -15.80 5.98
CA THR A 85 0.30 -16.44 5.33
C THR A 85 1.05 -15.49 4.40
N HIS A 86 0.35 -14.51 3.81
CA HIS A 86 0.94 -13.46 2.98
C HIS A 86 1.34 -12.22 3.78
N LEU A 87 0.50 -11.82 4.74
CA LEU A 87 0.65 -10.56 5.46
C LEU A 87 1.78 -10.60 6.50
N LEU A 88 1.95 -11.72 7.21
CA LEU A 88 2.96 -11.83 8.27
C LEU A 88 4.40 -11.62 7.75
N PRO A 89 4.87 -12.32 6.69
CA PRO A 89 6.21 -12.09 6.15
C PRO A 89 6.44 -10.65 5.65
N LEU A 90 5.41 -10.05 5.05
CA LEU A 90 5.45 -8.65 4.63
C LEU A 90 5.61 -7.71 5.83
N LEU A 91 4.82 -7.88 6.88
CA LEU A 91 4.93 -7.03 8.07
C LEU A 91 6.25 -7.25 8.82
N GLN A 92 6.79 -8.47 8.85
CA GLN A 92 8.12 -8.73 9.41
C GLN A 92 9.20 -7.97 8.62
N SER A 93 9.18 -8.04 7.29
CA SER A 93 10.10 -7.33 6.40
C SER A 93 9.97 -5.81 6.57
N THR A 94 8.72 -5.32 6.63
CA THR A 94 8.39 -3.92 6.88
C THR A 94 8.94 -3.47 8.23
N HIS A 95 8.68 -4.18 9.31
CA HIS A 95 9.13 -3.82 10.66
C HIS A 95 10.65 -3.80 10.77
N THR A 96 11.35 -4.72 10.11
CA THR A 96 12.81 -4.70 10.01
C THR A 96 13.28 -3.40 9.37
N PHE A 97 12.72 -3.02 8.21
CA PHE A 97 13.06 -1.76 7.54
C PHE A 97 12.75 -0.54 8.43
N LEU A 98 11.53 -0.45 8.96
CA LEU A 98 11.10 0.67 9.82
C LEU A 98 12.01 0.84 11.05
N ARG A 99 12.40 -0.26 11.70
CA ARG A 99 13.31 -0.22 12.86
C ARG A 99 14.71 0.26 12.51
N THR A 100 15.24 -0.08 11.33
CA THR A 100 16.55 0.48 10.89
C THR A 100 16.53 2.00 10.68
N HIS A 101 15.33 2.58 10.56
CA HIS A 101 15.08 4.01 10.44
C HIS A 101 14.41 4.62 11.68
N ASN A 102 14.49 3.95 12.84
CA ASN A 102 13.94 4.40 14.12
C ASN A 102 12.42 4.74 14.09
N THR A 103 11.67 4.10 13.20
CA THR A 103 10.22 4.26 13.11
C THR A 103 9.51 3.16 13.89
N THR A 104 8.61 3.55 14.78
CA THR A 104 7.82 2.66 15.64
C THR A 104 6.31 2.81 15.46
N HIS A 105 5.88 3.68 14.54
CA HIS A 105 4.48 3.93 14.24
C HIS A 105 4.28 4.03 12.73
N TYR A 106 3.06 3.71 12.29
CA TYR A 106 2.71 3.76 10.89
C TYR A 106 1.22 3.96 10.65
N TRP A 107 0.89 4.34 9.43
CA TRP A 107 -0.40 4.14 8.82
C TRP A 107 -0.29 2.97 7.84
N LEU A 108 -0.90 1.85 8.19
CA LEU A 108 -1.01 0.66 7.36
C LEU A 108 -2.38 0.65 6.66
N THR A 109 -2.40 0.35 5.37
CA THR A 109 -3.64 0.18 4.60
C THR A 109 -3.54 -1.07 3.74
N ILE A 110 -4.56 -1.91 3.78
CA ILE A 110 -4.73 -3.08 2.92
C ILE A 110 -5.96 -2.85 2.07
N ARG A 111 -5.79 -2.85 0.75
CA ARG A 111 -6.86 -2.68 -0.22
C ARG A 111 -7.05 -3.96 -1.01
N ALA A 112 -8.22 -4.57 -0.88
CA ALA A 112 -8.66 -5.69 -1.68
C ALA A 112 -9.54 -5.17 -2.82
N THR A 113 -9.17 -5.44 -4.07
CA THR A 113 -9.84 -4.92 -5.25
C THR A 113 -10.17 -6.04 -6.21
N GLN A 114 -11.45 -6.23 -6.50
CA GLN A 114 -11.90 -7.13 -7.57
C GLN A 114 -11.57 -6.56 -8.95
N PRO A 115 -11.58 -7.37 -10.02
CA PRO A 115 -11.29 -6.91 -11.37
C PRO A 115 -12.13 -5.69 -11.75
N THR A 116 -11.46 -4.69 -12.35
CA THR A 116 -12.09 -3.41 -12.70
C THR A 116 -11.38 -2.73 -13.85
N SER A 117 -12.15 -2.05 -14.71
CA SER A 117 -11.65 -1.26 -15.83
C SER A 117 -11.19 0.15 -15.44
N ALA A 118 -11.37 0.55 -14.17
CA ALA A 118 -11.03 1.89 -13.67
C ALA A 118 -9.53 2.25 -13.77
N PHE A 119 -8.70 1.27 -14.14
CA PHE A 119 -7.25 1.38 -14.25
C PHE A 119 -6.74 0.91 -15.61
N ASN A 120 -7.62 0.78 -16.61
CA ASN A 120 -7.21 0.47 -17.98
C ASN A 120 -6.34 1.56 -18.58
N ASN A 121 -6.61 2.81 -18.18
CA ASN A 121 -5.74 3.93 -18.45
C ASN A 121 -4.84 4.14 -17.23
N PRO A 122 -3.50 4.10 -17.39
CA PRO A 122 -2.57 4.42 -16.31
C PRO A 122 -2.88 5.78 -15.70
N ARG A 123 -2.82 5.83 -14.38
CA ARG A 123 -3.08 7.02 -13.56
C ARG A 123 -1.77 7.40 -12.89
N TRP A 124 -0.85 7.90 -13.70
CA TRP A 124 0.46 8.30 -13.22
C TRP A 124 0.34 9.49 -12.27
N HIS A 125 1.01 9.40 -11.12
CA HIS A 125 1.03 10.45 -10.12
C HIS A 125 2.25 10.34 -9.21
N THR A 126 2.53 11.43 -8.50
CA THR A 126 3.33 11.44 -7.28
C THR A 126 2.42 11.60 -6.08
N ASP A 127 2.74 10.93 -4.98
CA ASP A 127 2.03 11.16 -3.73
C ASP A 127 2.44 12.49 -3.09
N ASP A 128 1.48 13.16 -2.47
CA ASP A 128 1.72 14.37 -1.68
C ASP A 128 2.39 14.03 -0.32
N ALA A 129 2.91 15.06 0.34
CA ALA A 129 3.38 14.95 1.71
C ALA A 129 2.20 14.69 2.67
N PHE A 130 2.21 13.57 3.39
CA PHE A 130 1.10 13.12 4.25
C PHE A 130 0.92 13.97 5.51
N PHE A 131 2.03 14.37 6.15
CA PHE A 131 1.98 15.01 7.47
C PHE A 131 1.95 16.55 7.40
N LEU A 132 2.54 17.13 6.35
CA LEU A 132 2.64 18.58 6.23
C LEU A 132 1.34 19.22 5.74
N ASP A 133 1.16 20.51 6.04
CA ASP A 133 0.18 21.32 5.32
C ASP A 133 0.57 21.29 3.83
N PRO A 134 -0.39 21.08 2.90
CA PRO A 134 -0.13 21.14 1.47
C PRO A 134 0.64 22.40 1.03
N ARG A 135 0.45 23.52 1.73
CA ARG A 135 1.16 24.80 1.51
C ARG A 135 2.65 24.76 1.90
N GLN A 136 3.08 23.73 2.61
CA GLN A 136 4.46 23.49 3.05
C GLN A 136 5.08 22.25 2.38
N SER A 137 4.37 21.60 1.45
CA SER A 137 4.77 20.34 0.81
C SER A 137 6.09 20.43 0.04
N GLU A 138 6.47 21.61 -0.45
CA GLU A 138 7.78 21.82 -1.11
C GLU A 138 8.98 21.61 -0.18
N HIS A 139 8.74 21.64 1.14
CA HIS A 139 9.76 21.46 2.18
C HIS A 139 9.70 20.07 2.83
N ALA A 140 8.86 19.16 2.30
CA ALA A 140 8.68 17.79 2.77
C ALA A 140 9.88 16.89 2.47
N ARG A 141 11.08 17.28 2.92
CA ARG A 141 12.27 16.44 2.78
C ARG A 141 12.07 15.19 3.64
N ASN A 142 12.36 14.02 3.04
CA ASN A 142 12.39 12.72 3.71
C ASN A 142 11.04 12.10 4.07
N GLN A 143 9.94 12.44 3.38
CA GLN A 143 8.73 11.61 3.44
C GLN A 143 8.83 10.48 2.42
N TRP A 144 8.43 9.29 2.85
CA TRP A 144 8.50 8.07 2.07
C TRP A 144 7.40 7.12 2.51
N LYS A 145 7.11 6.11 1.70
CA LYS A 145 6.24 5.00 2.07
C LYS A 145 6.79 3.68 1.55
N LEU A 146 6.30 2.60 2.12
CA LEU A 146 6.51 1.24 1.62
C LEU A 146 5.21 0.74 1.00
N CYS A 147 5.28 0.02 -0.11
CA CYS A 147 4.13 -0.71 -0.60
C CYS A 147 4.50 -2.08 -1.16
N ALA A 148 3.53 -2.99 -1.19
CA ALA A 148 3.69 -4.32 -1.75
C ALA A 148 2.34 -4.81 -2.29
N THR A 149 2.37 -5.83 -3.12
CA THR A 149 1.15 -6.51 -3.59
C THR A 149 1.23 -7.97 -3.15
N LEU A 150 0.29 -8.40 -2.30
CA LEU A 150 0.22 -9.77 -1.80
C LEU A 150 -0.35 -10.72 -2.86
N GLN A 151 -1.29 -10.23 -3.67
CA GLN A 151 -1.84 -10.92 -4.81
C GLN A 151 -2.17 -9.94 -5.93
N GLY A 152 -1.97 -10.37 -7.18
CA GLY A 152 -2.24 -9.58 -8.37
C GLY A 152 -1.03 -8.75 -8.81
N PRO A 153 -1.19 -7.90 -9.84
CA PRO A 153 -0.08 -7.15 -10.42
C PRO A 153 0.45 -6.07 -9.46
N GLY A 154 1.78 -5.91 -9.46
CA GLY A 154 2.47 -4.90 -8.67
C GLY A 154 2.31 -3.47 -9.21
N THR A 155 2.63 -2.49 -8.38
CA THR A 155 2.62 -1.06 -8.75
C THR A 155 3.64 -0.79 -9.86
N LEU A 156 3.29 0.09 -10.80
CA LEU A 156 4.15 0.55 -11.89
C LEU A 156 4.91 1.81 -11.47
N PHE A 157 6.17 1.94 -11.87
CA PHE A 157 7.01 3.11 -11.65
C PHE A 157 7.66 3.53 -12.97
N ALA A 158 7.77 4.84 -13.21
CA ALA A 158 8.60 5.35 -14.30
C ALA A 158 10.08 5.23 -13.89
N ALA A 159 10.90 4.54 -14.70
CA ALA A 159 12.29 4.22 -14.35
C ALA A 159 13.22 5.44 -14.35
N ASP A 160 12.94 6.40 -15.23
CA ASP A 160 13.67 7.66 -15.34
C ASP A 160 13.20 8.62 -14.23
N GLY A 161 13.76 8.40 -13.05
CA GLY A 161 13.39 9.11 -11.83
C GLY A 161 13.54 10.63 -11.94
N GLY A 162 12.59 11.33 -11.32
CA GLY A 162 12.60 12.78 -11.16
C GLY A 162 11.33 13.43 -11.69
N GLY A 163 10.57 14.04 -10.77
CA GLY A 163 9.60 15.06 -11.10
C GLY A 163 10.29 16.28 -11.71
N GLN A 164 10.80 16.18 -12.92
CA GLN A 164 11.14 17.35 -13.73
C GLN A 164 9.83 18.04 -14.10
N GLY A 165 9.33 18.87 -13.18
CA GLY A 165 8.32 19.88 -13.46
C GLY A 165 6.89 19.40 -13.68
N HIS A 166 6.58 18.10 -13.63
CA HIS A 166 5.18 17.68 -13.76
C HIS A 166 4.43 18.03 -12.45
N VAL A 167 3.57 19.03 -12.52
CA VAL A 167 2.65 19.39 -11.45
C VAL A 167 1.48 18.41 -11.54
N CYS A 168 1.61 17.27 -10.87
CA CYS A 168 0.46 16.40 -10.61
C CYS A 168 -0.43 17.05 -9.54
N SER A 169 -0.94 18.26 -9.81
CA SER A 169 -1.82 18.94 -8.85
C SER A 169 -3.03 18.07 -8.63
N THR A 170 -3.22 17.67 -7.38
CA THR A 170 -4.47 17.15 -6.84
C THR A 170 -5.54 18.25 -6.88
N MET A 171 -5.90 18.74 -8.09
CA MET A 171 -7.05 19.62 -8.26
C MET A 171 -8.31 18.82 -8.00
N ARG A 172 -8.74 18.80 -6.73
CA ARG A 172 -10.11 18.44 -6.35
C ARG A 172 -11.03 19.62 -6.64
N CYS A 173 -11.34 19.89 -7.91
CA CYS A 173 -12.56 20.64 -8.22
C CYS A 173 -13.75 19.73 -7.93
N ALA A 174 -14.36 19.89 -6.75
CA ALA A 174 -15.59 19.18 -6.37
C ALA A 174 -16.76 19.42 -7.37
N ALA A 175 -16.70 20.51 -8.15
CA ALA A 175 -17.72 20.88 -9.12
C ALA A 175 -17.51 20.30 -10.55
N CYS A 176 -16.30 19.83 -10.88
CA CYS A 176 -15.93 19.60 -12.28
C CYS A 176 -15.80 18.12 -12.68
N GLY A 177 -15.38 17.23 -11.77
CA GLY A 177 -15.23 15.77 -11.99
C GLY A 177 -14.25 15.31 -13.08
N ARG A 178 -13.96 16.14 -14.10
CA ARG A 178 -13.25 15.82 -15.35
C ARG A 178 -11.81 16.35 -15.39
N THR A 179 -11.46 17.35 -14.58
CA THR A 179 -10.12 17.94 -14.55
C THR A 179 -9.05 16.90 -14.18
N SER A 180 -9.36 15.99 -13.26
CA SER A 180 -8.47 14.90 -12.86
C SER A 180 -8.23 13.89 -13.99
N GLU A 181 -9.22 13.64 -14.85
CA GLU A 181 -9.08 12.76 -16.01
C GLU A 181 -8.23 13.40 -17.11
N VAL A 182 -8.43 14.68 -17.39
CA VAL A 182 -7.60 15.43 -18.36
C VAL A 182 -6.15 15.50 -17.91
N VAL A 183 -5.89 15.77 -16.63
CA VAL A 183 -4.52 15.73 -16.06
C VAL A 183 -3.91 14.35 -16.21
N ARG A 184 -4.66 13.28 -15.93
CA ARG A 184 -4.19 11.90 -16.13
C ARG A 184 -3.85 11.60 -17.58
N GLU A 185 -4.67 12.06 -18.52
CA GLU A 185 -4.40 11.87 -19.95
C GLU A 185 -3.14 12.62 -20.40
N MET A 186 -2.96 13.86 -19.94
CA MET A 186 -1.75 14.63 -20.24
C MET A 186 -0.50 13.96 -19.68
N VAL A 187 -0.50 13.57 -18.40
CA VAL A 187 0.64 12.86 -17.77
C VAL A 187 0.87 11.51 -18.46
N GLY A 188 -0.20 10.81 -18.85
CA GLY A 188 -0.13 9.57 -19.63
C GLY A 188 0.61 9.74 -20.96
N LYS A 189 0.34 10.83 -21.70
CA LYS A 189 1.05 11.17 -22.94
C LYS A 189 2.51 11.60 -22.69
N GLU A 190 2.78 12.34 -21.61
CA GLU A 190 4.15 12.77 -21.25
C GLU A 190 5.06 11.62 -20.82
N LEU A 191 4.45 10.55 -20.29
CA LEU A 191 5.13 9.32 -19.88
C LEU A 191 5.07 8.24 -20.97
N GLU A 192 4.41 8.49 -22.09
CA GLU A 192 4.36 7.58 -23.21
C GLU A 192 5.76 7.34 -23.78
N GLY A 193 6.14 6.07 -23.95
CA GLY A 193 7.47 5.68 -24.41
C GLY A 193 8.58 5.73 -23.36
N ARG A 194 8.29 6.12 -22.10
CA ARG A 194 9.25 5.99 -21.01
C ARG A 194 9.38 4.55 -20.54
N GLU A 195 10.54 4.22 -19.99
CA GLU A 195 10.74 2.92 -19.36
C GLU A 195 9.88 2.81 -18.10
N VAL A 196 9.11 1.71 -18.03
CA VAL A 196 8.24 1.39 -16.90
C VAL A 196 8.76 0.13 -16.24
N VAL A 197 9.01 0.21 -14.94
CA VAL A 197 9.33 -0.95 -14.11
C VAL A 197 8.15 -1.28 -13.22
N GLN A 198 7.94 -2.57 -12.96
CA GLN A 198 6.84 -3.04 -12.13
C GLN A 198 7.40 -3.79 -10.93
N VAL A 199 6.80 -3.54 -9.76
CA VAL A 199 7.13 -4.30 -8.55
C VAL A 199 6.77 -5.77 -8.76
N GLY A 200 7.74 -6.65 -8.54
CA GLY A 200 7.57 -8.08 -8.70
C GLY A 200 6.74 -8.73 -7.60
N ASN A 201 6.30 -9.96 -7.86
CA ASN A 201 5.66 -10.78 -6.85
C ASN A 201 6.67 -11.16 -5.77
N GLY A 202 6.34 -10.88 -4.51
CA GLY A 202 7.24 -11.12 -3.39
C GLY A 202 8.25 -10.01 -3.17
N GLU A 203 8.07 -8.86 -3.81
CA GLU A 203 8.83 -7.64 -3.53
C GLU A 203 7.96 -6.62 -2.81
N MET A 204 8.61 -5.78 -2.01
CA MET A 204 8.09 -4.51 -1.52
C MET A 204 8.91 -3.37 -2.10
N VAL A 205 8.33 -2.20 -2.24
CA VAL A 205 9.00 -1.00 -2.76
C VAL A 205 9.00 0.09 -1.70
N PHE A 206 10.17 0.68 -1.48
CA PHE A 206 10.30 2.01 -0.88
C PHE A 206 10.17 3.05 -1.96
N PHE A 207 9.50 4.15 -1.66
CA PHE A 207 9.62 5.33 -2.49
C PHE A 207 9.33 6.62 -1.75
N ARG A 208 9.95 7.68 -2.24
CA ARG A 208 9.81 9.05 -1.74
C ARG A 208 8.47 9.63 -2.15
N LEU A 209 8.04 10.62 -1.38
CA LEU A 209 6.82 11.39 -1.58
C LEU A 209 7.14 12.86 -1.85
N GLY A 210 6.14 13.60 -2.30
CA GLY A 210 6.22 15.02 -2.63
C GLY A 210 6.55 15.27 -4.11
N GLY A 211 6.15 16.43 -4.63
CA GLY A 211 6.25 16.72 -6.07
C GLY A 211 7.67 16.81 -6.65
N ARG A 212 8.70 17.03 -5.83
CA ARG A 212 10.10 17.17 -6.30
C ARG A 212 10.90 15.89 -6.25
N GLU A 213 10.78 15.14 -5.16
CA GLU A 213 11.55 13.92 -4.90
C GLU A 213 10.72 12.64 -5.06
N GLY A 214 9.40 12.77 -5.20
CA GLY A 214 8.48 11.64 -5.20
C GLY A 214 8.58 10.80 -6.45
N ALA A 215 8.49 9.49 -6.26
CA ALA A 215 8.49 8.56 -7.38
C ALA A 215 7.16 8.67 -8.17
N VAL A 216 7.29 8.77 -9.50
CA VAL A 216 6.15 8.75 -10.41
C VAL A 216 5.68 7.32 -10.56
N HIS A 217 4.45 7.04 -10.16
CA HIS A 217 3.92 5.69 -10.12
C HIS A 217 2.46 5.61 -10.54
N SER A 218 2.02 4.41 -10.87
CA SER A 218 0.65 4.13 -11.26
C SER A 218 0.21 2.76 -10.81
N GLU A 219 -1.11 2.58 -10.63
CA GLU A 219 -1.64 1.25 -10.49
C GLU A 219 -1.63 0.51 -11.84
N PRO A 220 -1.39 -0.81 -11.83
CA PRO A 220 -1.44 -1.61 -13.04
C PRO A 220 -2.89 -1.76 -13.54
N ARG A 221 -3.02 -2.21 -14.79
CA ARG A 221 -4.29 -2.65 -15.35
C ARG A 221 -4.85 -3.84 -14.57
N MET A 222 -6.16 -3.82 -14.28
CA MET A 222 -6.84 -4.80 -13.41
C MET A 222 -8.15 -5.35 -14.00
N ASP A 223 -8.40 -5.23 -15.29
CA ASP A 223 -9.69 -5.59 -15.91
C ASP A 223 -9.82 -7.07 -16.33
N GLY A 224 -8.92 -7.94 -15.88
CA GLY A 224 -8.94 -9.34 -16.30
C GLY A 224 -8.26 -9.61 -17.64
N LYS A 225 -7.87 -8.56 -18.41
CA LYS A 225 -7.48 -8.70 -19.83
C LYS A 225 -6.04 -8.29 -20.12
N GLY A 226 -5.19 -8.20 -19.10
CA GLY A 226 -3.79 -7.83 -19.28
C GLY A 226 -2.96 -8.92 -19.96
N ASP A 227 -2.01 -8.47 -20.79
CA ASP A 227 -1.19 -9.22 -21.75
C ASP A 227 -0.20 -10.24 -21.11
N GLY A 228 -0.28 -10.44 -19.79
CA GLY A 228 0.61 -11.29 -18.99
C GLY A 228 -0.08 -12.02 -17.84
N GLY A 229 -1.39 -12.27 -17.92
CA GLY A 229 -2.12 -13.07 -16.92
C GLY A 229 -2.42 -12.35 -15.58
N GLY A 230 -2.08 -11.06 -15.46
CA GLY A 230 -2.33 -10.24 -14.26
C GLY A 230 -3.78 -9.78 -14.05
N GLY A 231 -4.73 -10.38 -14.75
CA GLY A 231 -6.14 -10.03 -14.72
C GLY A 231 -6.89 -10.74 -13.60
N GLY A 232 -6.73 -10.29 -12.36
CA GLY A 232 -7.40 -10.90 -11.21
C GLY A 232 -7.53 -9.97 -10.02
N ASP A 233 -8.11 -10.50 -8.95
CA ASP A 233 -8.18 -9.86 -7.65
C ASP A 233 -6.81 -9.33 -7.22
N ARG A 234 -6.77 -8.08 -6.75
CA ARG A 234 -5.56 -7.42 -6.28
C ARG A 234 -5.64 -7.10 -4.79
N VAL A 235 -4.65 -7.55 -4.03
CA VAL A 235 -4.49 -7.25 -2.60
C VAL A 235 -3.24 -6.41 -2.41
N PHE A 236 -3.44 -5.10 -2.29
CA PHE A 236 -2.37 -4.11 -2.18
C PHE A 236 -2.18 -3.66 -0.74
N VAL A 237 -0.93 -3.52 -0.31
CA VAL A 237 -0.57 -3.05 1.03
C VAL A 237 0.27 -1.79 0.91
N ASN A 238 -0.09 -0.78 1.70
CA ASN A 238 0.59 0.51 1.77
C ASN A 238 0.91 0.86 3.22
N VAL A 239 2.14 1.31 3.48
CA VAL A 239 2.64 1.64 4.80
C VAL A 239 3.28 3.01 4.76
N VAL A 240 2.66 3.99 5.44
CA VAL A 240 3.22 5.33 5.61
C VAL A 240 3.80 5.41 7.03
N PRO A 241 5.13 5.38 7.18
CA PRO A 241 5.79 5.58 8.47
C PRO A 241 5.56 7.01 8.98
N GLY A 242 5.48 7.17 10.30
CA GLY A 242 5.41 8.49 10.93
C GLY A 242 5.77 8.42 12.40
N THR A 243 6.01 9.58 13.01
CA THR A 243 6.06 9.70 14.47
C THR A 243 4.65 9.60 15.06
N GLU A 244 4.57 9.33 16.36
CA GLU A 244 3.29 9.35 17.07
C GLU A 244 2.60 10.71 16.95
N GLU A 245 3.34 11.81 17.09
CA GLU A 245 2.83 13.18 16.98
C GLU A 245 2.25 13.47 15.59
N GLU A 246 2.98 13.14 14.53
CA GLU A 246 2.51 13.31 13.15
C GLU A 246 1.23 12.54 12.86
N LEU A 247 1.16 11.28 13.31
CA LEU A 247 0.00 10.42 13.10
C LEU A 247 -1.20 10.86 13.94
N ARG A 248 -0.99 11.27 15.20
CA ARG A 248 -2.04 11.89 16.03
C ARG A 248 -2.58 13.17 15.40
N GLY A 249 -1.68 14.04 14.91
CA GLY A 249 -2.06 15.26 14.20
C GLY A 249 -2.87 14.98 12.95
N LEU A 250 -2.43 14.01 12.13
CA LEU A 250 -3.16 13.58 10.93
C LEU A 250 -4.55 13.05 11.27
N MET A 251 -4.68 12.15 12.26
CA MET A 251 -5.96 11.59 12.70
C MET A 251 -6.89 12.66 13.27
N GLY A 252 -6.35 13.60 14.05
CA GLY A 252 -7.09 14.73 14.62
C GLY A 252 -7.70 15.65 13.57
N ARG A 253 -7.03 15.89 12.43
CA ARG A 253 -7.58 16.65 11.29
C ARG A 253 -8.86 16.02 10.71
N TRP A 254 -9.05 14.72 10.91
CA TRP A 254 -10.19 13.95 10.42
C TRP A 254 -11.20 13.64 11.54
N GLY A 255 -11.02 14.19 12.74
CA GLY A 255 -11.86 13.92 13.90
C GLY A 255 -11.77 12.49 14.41
N MET A 256 -10.66 11.80 14.13
CA MET A 256 -10.46 10.39 14.50
C MET A 256 -9.51 10.28 15.70
N GLU A 257 -9.77 9.28 16.54
CA GLU A 257 -8.90 8.93 17.68
C GLU A 257 -7.65 8.16 17.23
N PHE A 258 -6.62 8.15 18.07
CA PHE A 258 -5.38 7.41 17.87
C PHE A 258 -5.02 6.60 19.13
N PRO A 259 -4.58 5.32 19.00
CA PRO A 259 -4.51 4.55 17.75
C PRO A 259 -5.90 4.10 17.29
N ARG A 260 -6.04 3.77 16.01
CA ARG A 260 -7.33 3.32 15.45
C ARG A 260 -7.16 2.36 14.29
N SER A 261 -8.12 1.45 14.18
CA SER A 261 -8.31 0.61 13.00
C SER A 261 -9.74 0.73 12.50
N TRP A 262 -9.93 0.64 11.19
CA TRP A 262 -11.25 0.77 10.57
C TRP A 262 -11.28 0.15 9.19
N SER A 263 -12.50 -0.04 8.68
CA SER A 263 -12.76 -0.69 7.40
C SER A 263 -13.68 0.19 6.55
N LEU A 264 -13.49 0.14 5.24
CA LEU A 264 -14.34 0.78 4.23
C LEU A 264 -14.85 -0.27 3.25
N GLY A 265 -16.10 -0.13 2.81
CA GLY A 265 -16.75 -1.09 1.91
C GLY A 265 -17.26 -2.36 2.61
N VAL A 266 -17.24 -2.38 3.95
CA VAL A 266 -17.84 -3.44 4.78
C VAL A 266 -19.15 -2.90 5.36
N PRO A 267 -20.24 -3.70 5.44
CA PRO A 267 -21.47 -3.27 6.09
C PRO A 267 -21.22 -2.77 7.51
N VAL A 268 -21.88 -1.67 7.89
CA VAL A 268 -21.88 -1.21 9.29
C VAL A 268 -22.77 -2.15 10.09
N VAL A 269 -22.20 -2.82 11.09
CA VAL A 269 -22.93 -3.65 12.04
C VAL A 269 -23.37 -2.79 13.21
#